data_AF-A0A4R4YB71-F1
#
_entry.id   AF-A0A4R4YB71-F1
#
_cell.length_a   1.000
_cell.length_b   1.000
_cell.length_c   1.000
_cell.angle_alpha   90.00
_cell.angle_beta   90.00
_cell.angle_gamma   90.00
#
_symmetry.space_group_name_H-M   'P 1'
#
loop_
_entity.id
_entity.type
_entity.pdbx_description
1 polymer ?
#
loop_
_entity_poly.entity_id
_entity_poly.type
_entity_poly.pdbx_seq_one_letter_code
_entity_poly.pdbx_strand_id
1 'polypeptide(L)'
;MTDGLPIRHVLPELLSLLDRHGSAVLTAPPGTGKTTVVPLALAESGLRVLVAEPRRLAVRAAARRMGVSYTIRGERHTGANPRVEVVTTGVLLQRLQRDQELPGVDAVILDECHERHLDADTALAFLLDVREALRPDLRLLATSATADAAPWSKLVGGPVVAATGVAHPVEIVWAPPPRPVAPPHGLRVDPALLSHVAAVVRRALAERDGDVLCFLPGVGEIAKVAGMLSGDVEVLQVHGQAPARVQDAVLSPGAARRVVLATSVAESSLTVPGVRVVVDSGLAREPRTDHARGLGSLTTVRVSRASAGQRAGRAGREAPGTVYRCWPAAEHERLAEHARPEIALADLTGFALQAACWGTPDASGLALLDPPPPAAMSAAVRTLETLGALTGSRVTERGRRMALAGVHPRLARALIDLGPQAADVVALLSEQLPRDASDDLVEVWRTARRGGTPFATRWRQESHRLHRTTTQTSTPH
;
A
#
# COMPACT_ATOMS: atom_id res chain seq x y z
N MET A 1 -11.27 -4.52 24.25
CA MET A 1 -12.30 -4.21 23.22
C MET A 1 -12.18 -5.11 21.97
N THR A 2 -11.73 -6.36 22.10
CA THR A 2 -11.53 -7.28 20.96
C THR A 2 -12.52 -8.46 20.95
N ASP A 3 -13.31 -8.66 22.01
CA ASP A 3 -14.16 -9.85 22.17
C ASP A 3 -15.42 -9.92 21.31
N GLY A 4 -15.82 -8.80 20.67
CA GLY A 4 -17.02 -8.74 19.82
C GLY A 4 -16.76 -8.66 18.32
N LEU A 5 -15.53 -8.88 17.83
CA LEU A 5 -15.22 -8.72 16.42
C LEU A 5 -15.73 -9.90 15.57
N PRO A 6 -16.43 -9.66 14.44
CA PRO A 6 -17.06 -10.72 13.63
C PRO A 6 -16.11 -11.82 13.18
N ILE A 7 -14.84 -11.48 12.97
CA ILE A 7 -13.82 -12.44 12.53
C ILE A 7 -13.65 -13.61 13.48
N ARG A 8 -13.97 -13.46 14.78
CA ARG A 8 -13.81 -14.51 15.79
C ARG A 8 -14.66 -15.75 15.49
N HIS A 9 -15.83 -15.59 14.87
CA HIS A 9 -16.73 -16.70 14.57
C HIS A 9 -16.14 -17.68 13.55
N VAL A 10 -15.30 -17.19 12.64
CA VAL A 10 -14.66 -18.04 11.61
C VAL A 10 -13.27 -18.51 11.98
N LEU A 11 -12.71 -18.07 13.11
CA LEU A 11 -11.34 -18.45 13.52
C LEU A 11 -11.16 -19.97 13.68
N PRO A 12 -12.06 -20.72 14.35
CA PRO A 12 -11.87 -22.17 14.51
C PRO A 12 -11.82 -22.89 13.16
N GLU A 13 -12.71 -22.50 12.24
CA GLU A 13 -12.73 -23.04 10.87
C GLU A 13 -11.45 -22.67 10.12
N LEU A 14 -11.06 -21.39 10.14
CA LEU A 14 -9.85 -20.90 9.47
C LEU A 14 -8.58 -21.62 9.94
N LEU A 15 -8.39 -21.75 11.26
CA LEU A 15 -7.24 -22.44 11.84
C LEU A 15 -7.24 -23.92 11.42
N SER A 16 -8.40 -24.58 11.51
CA SER A 16 -8.50 -25.98 11.08
C SER A 16 -8.22 -26.17 9.59
N LEU A 17 -8.60 -25.24 8.72
CA LEU A 17 -8.34 -25.35 7.29
C LEU A 17 -6.87 -25.05 6.97
N LEU A 18 -6.27 -24.06 7.63
CA LEU A 18 -4.84 -23.79 7.49
C LEU A 18 -3.98 -24.97 7.95
N ASP A 19 -4.38 -25.68 9.01
CA ASP A 19 -3.67 -26.88 9.47
C ASP A 19 -3.80 -28.06 8.48
N ARG A 20 -4.95 -28.20 7.81
CA ARG A 20 -5.19 -29.31 6.86
C ARG A 20 -4.60 -29.06 5.47
N HIS A 21 -4.69 -27.83 4.98
CA HIS A 21 -4.35 -27.48 3.60
C HIS A 21 -3.04 -26.71 3.47
N GLY A 22 -2.50 -26.18 4.59
CA GLY A 22 -1.32 -25.31 4.59
C GLY A 22 -1.56 -23.93 3.97
N SER A 23 -2.64 -23.72 3.22
CA SER A 23 -3.02 -22.41 2.71
C SER A 23 -4.52 -22.18 2.72
N ALA A 24 -4.94 -20.92 2.79
CA ALA A 24 -6.34 -20.52 2.72
C ALA A 24 -6.48 -19.08 2.20
N VAL A 25 -7.71 -18.74 1.81
CA VAL A 25 -8.11 -17.36 1.51
C VAL A 25 -9.17 -16.93 2.51
N LEU A 26 -8.93 -15.81 3.19
CA LEU A 26 -9.91 -15.21 4.09
C LEU A 26 -10.53 -13.96 3.45
N THR A 27 -11.83 -13.99 3.22
CA THR A 27 -12.58 -12.79 2.85
C THR A 27 -13.31 -12.21 4.06
N ALA A 28 -13.10 -10.93 4.32
CA ALA A 28 -13.75 -10.26 5.43
C ALA A 28 -13.84 -8.75 5.16
N PRO A 29 -15.02 -8.12 5.31
CA PRO A 29 -15.14 -6.67 5.16
C PRO A 29 -14.16 -5.90 6.05
N PRO A 30 -13.75 -4.68 5.67
CA PRO A 30 -12.83 -3.89 6.47
C PRO A 30 -13.39 -3.58 7.86
N GLY A 31 -12.55 -3.69 8.90
CA GLY A 31 -12.97 -3.42 10.29
C GLY A 31 -13.51 -4.64 11.03
N THR A 32 -13.67 -5.79 10.37
CA THR A 32 -14.05 -7.08 11.00
C THR A 32 -12.99 -7.66 11.92
N GLY A 33 -11.74 -7.18 11.83
CA GLY A 33 -10.63 -7.62 12.66
C GLY A 33 -9.64 -8.56 11.96
N LYS A 34 -9.73 -8.77 10.63
CA LYS A 34 -8.81 -9.64 9.86
C LYS A 34 -7.33 -9.40 10.18
N THR A 35 -6.88 -8.15 10.17
CA THR A 35 -5.47 -7.76 10.35
C THR A 35 -5.05 -7.76 11.82
N THR A 36 -5.99 -7.76 12.77
CA THR A 36 -5.71 -7.50 14.19
C THR A 36 -6.01 -8.68 15.11
N VAL A 37 -6.80 -9.65 14.66
CA VAL A 37 -7.19 -10.82 15.46
C VAL A 37 -6.59 -12.10 14.90
N VAL A 38 -6.63 -12.30 13.58
CA VAL A 38 -6.13 -13.53 12.93
C VAL A 38 -4.65 -13.77 13.21
N PRO A 39 -3.74 -12.78 13.10
CA PRO A 39 -2.33 -13.02 13.40
C PRO A 39 -2.08 -13.44 14.85
N LEU A 40 -2.86 -12.87 15.80
CA LEU A 40 -2.75 -13.20 17.22
C LEU A 40 -3.25 -14.62 17.51
N ALA A 41 -4.37 -15.02 16.91
CA ALA A 41 -4.91 -16.37 17.05
C ALA A 41 -3.94 -17.45 16.52
N LEU A 42 -3.29 -17.19 15.38
CA LEU A 42 -2.23 -18.06 14.85
C LEU A 42 -0.99 -18.08 15.76
N ALA A 43 -0.64 -16.97 16.38
CA ALA A 43 0.47 -16.94 17.34
C ALA A 43 0.14 -17.68 18.65
N GLU A 44 -1.11 -17.63 19.10
CA GLU A 44 -1.62 -18.40 20.24
C GLU A 44 -1.58 -19.91 19.99
N SER A 45 -1.72 -20.35 18.74
CA SER A 45 -1.50 -21.76 18.36
C SER A 45 -0.01 -22.15 18.25
N GLY A 46 0.90 -21.28 18.69
CA GLY A 46 2.34 -21.56 18.78
C GLY A 46 3.17 -21.12 17.57
N LEU A 47 2.56 -20.54 16.53
CA LEU A 47 3.24 -20.15 15.30
C LEU A 47 3.94 -18.79 15.42
N ARG A 48 5.00 -18.58 14.65
CA ARG A 48 5.57 -17.26 14.37
C ARG A 48 5.02 -16.74 13.06
N VAL A 49 4.35 -15.60 13.14
CA VAL A 49 3.49 -15.06 12.09
C VAL A 49 4.11 -13.79 11.53
N LEU A 50 4.27 -13.74 10.21
CA LEU A 50 4.66 -12.55 9.47
C LEU A 50 3.47 -12.02 8.69
N VAL A 51 3.04 -10.80 8.99
CA VAL A 51 1.93 -10.13 8.29
C VAL A 51 2.52 -9.13 7.31
N ALA A 52 2.30 -9.32 6.01
CA ALA A 52 2.70 -8.39 4.97
C ALA A 52 1.50 -7.53 4.54
N GLU A 53 1.65 -6.22 4.74
CA GLU A 53 0.62 -5.22 4.46
C GLU A 53 1.18 -4.17 3.49
N PRO A 54 0.52 -3.84 2.37
CA PRO A 54 1.07 -2.94 1.35
C PRO A 54 1.35 -1.52 1.86
N ARG A 55 0.56 -1.02 2.81
CA ARG A 55 0.58 0.39 3.22
C ARG A 55 1.33 0.57 4.54
N ARG A 56 2.34 1.45 4.54
CA ARG A 56 3.11 1.83 5.75
C ARG A 56 2.22 2.27 6.92
N LEU A 57 1.16 3.03 6.65
CA LEU A 57 0.22 3.49 7.68
C LEU A 57 -0.53 2.32 8.31
N ALA A 58 -0.98 1.37 7.49
CA ALA A 58 -1.69 0.19 7.96
C ALA A 58 -0.79 -0.73 8.77
N VAL A 59 0.49 -0.91 8.38
CA VAL A 59 1.49 -1.62 9.18
C VAL A 59 1.60 -1.03 10.59
N ARG A 60 1.77 0.29 10.71
CA ARG A 60 1.89 0.97 12.01
C ARG A 60 0.60 0.86 12.82
N ALA A 61 -0.56 1.05 12.19
CA ALA A 61 -1.86 0.96 12.84
C ALA A 61 -2.15 -0.45 13.37
N ALA A 62 -1.89 -1.48 12.57
CA ALA A 62 -2.05 -2.88 12.93
C ALA A 62 -1.11 -3.26 14.09
N ALA A 63 0.17 -2.90 13.97
CA ALA A 63 1.17 -3.21 14.98
C ALA A 63 0.87 -2.54 16.33
N ARG A 64 0.50 -1.25 16.31
CA ARG A 64 0.06 -0.50 17.51
C ARG A 64 -1.17 -1.16 18.15
N ARG A 65 -2.16 -1.56 17.34
CA ARG A 65 -3.41 -2.15 17.83
C ARG A 65 -3.20 -3.55 18.45
N MET A 66 -2.26 -4.32 17.92
CA MET A 66 -1.93 -5.66 18.44
C MET A 66 -0.84 -5.65 19.52
N GLY A 67 -0.07 -4.56 19.67
CA GLY A 67 1.09 -4.51 20.57
C GLY A 67 2.29 -5.35 20.09
N VAL A 68 2.47 -5.47 18.76
CA VAL A 68 3.46 -6.36 18.12
C VAL A 68 4.56 -5.58 17.42
N SER A 69 5.62 -6.27 17.01
CA SER A 69 6.73 -5.64 16.29
C SER A 69 6.33 -5.27 14.86
N TYR A 70 6.98 -4.25 14.29
CA TYR A 70 6.87 -3.97 12.87
C TYR A 70 8.18 -3.55 12.22
N THR A 71 8.29 -3.82 10.92
CA THR A 71 9.39 -3.36 10.08
C THR A 71 8.87 -2.75 8.78
N ILE A 72 9.20 -1.49 8.56
CA ILE A 72 9.01 -0.80 7.28
C ILE A 72 10.36 -0.26 6.81
N ARG A 73 10.47 0.18 5.56
CA ARG A 73 11.74 0.73 5.06
C ARG A 73 12.21 1.92 5.92
N GLY A 74 13.42 1.80 6.47
CA GLY A 74 14.06 2.83 7.29
C GLY A 74 13.63 2.86 8.77
N GLU A 75 12.67 2.03 9.18
CA GLU A 75 12.07 2.09 10.51
C GLU A 75 11.71 0.70 11.03
N ARG A 76 12.17 0.38 12.24
CA ARG A 76 11.84 -0.86 12.95
C ARG A 76 11.39 -0.52 14.36
N HIS A 77 10.34 -1.19 14.81
CA HIS A 77 9.82 -1.07 16.16
C HIS A 77 9.62 -2.46 16.76
N THR A 78 10.04 -2.61 18.01
CA THR A 78 9.88 -3.86 18.77
C THR A 78 8.66 -3.76 19.66
N GLY A 79 7.71 -4.67 19.47
CA GLY A 79 6.51 -4.79 20.31
C GLY A 79 6.65 -5.82 21.43
N ALA A 80 5.60 -5.97 22.22
CA ALA A 80 5.58 -6.84 23.40
C ALA A 80 5.43 -8.32 23.04
N ASN A 81 4.71 -8.65 21.96
CA ASN A 81 4.59 -10.01 21.46
C ASN A 81 5.58 -10.24 20.29
N PRO A 82 6.67 -11.00 20.49
CA PRO A 82 7.68 -11.22 19.46
C PRO A 82 7.28 -12.26 18.41
N ARG A 83 6.18 -13.01 18.62
CA ARG A 83 5.73 -14.05 17.68
C ARG A 83 5.02 -13.49 16.47
N VAL A 84 4.58 -12.24 16.52
CA VAL A 84 3.94 -11.57 15.38
C VAL A 84 4.81 -10.39 14.96
N GLU A 85 5.07 -10.28 13.67
CA GLU A 85 5.69 -9.12 13.07
C GLU A 85 4.86 -8.63 11.89
N VAL A 86 4.58 -7.33 11.84
CA VAL A 86 3.92 -6.70 10.69
C VAL A 86 4.95 -5.99 9.84
N VAL A 87 4.97 -6.25 8.54
CA VAL A 87 5.94 -5.66 7.60
C VAL A 87 5.24 -5.08 6.39
N THR A 88 5.88 -4.13 5.72
CA THR A 88 5.46 -3.79 4.35
C THR A 88 5.79 -4.93 3.39
N THR A 89 5.00 -5.11 2.33
CA THR A 89 5.24 -6.19 1.37
C THR A 89 6.62 -6.13 0.70
N GLY A 90 7.14 -4.94 0.40
CA GLY A 90 8.50 -4.77 -0.09
C GLY A 90 9.59 -5.23 0.90
N VAL A 91 9.34 -5.20 2.23
CA VAL A 91 10.26 -5.76 3.23
C VAL A 91 10.23 -7.28 3.20
N LEU A 92 9.05 -7.89 3.05
CA LEU A 92 8.92 -9.34 2.86
C LEU A 92 9.68 -9.81 1.61
N LEU A 93 9.51 -9.12 0.47
CA LEU A 93 10.27 -9.43 -0.75
C LEU A 93 11.78 -9.39 -0.54
N GLN A 94 12.28 -8.38 0.16
CA GLN A 94 13.70 -8.29 0.48
C GLN A 94 14.19 -9.41 1.40
N ARG A 95 13.33 -9.95 2.28
CA ARG A 95 13.68 -11.13 3.10
C ARG A 95 13.72 -12.38 2.25
N LEU A 96 12.72 -12.61 1.41
CA LEU A 96 12.66 -13.75 0.49
C LEU A 96 13.89 -13.82 -0.44
N GLN A 97 14.32 -12.67 -0.98
CA GLN A 97 15.53 -12.64 -1.83
C GLN A 97 16.82 -12.93 -1.08
N ARG A 98 16.87 -12.66 0.23
CA ARG A 98 18.06 -12.92 1.05
C ARG A 98 18.10 -14.36 1.50
N ASP A 99 16.96 -14.88 1.90
CA ASP A 99 16.80 -16.21 2.46
C ASP A 99 15.38 -16.72 2.18
N GLN A 100 15.28 -17.67 1.26
CA GLN A 100 14.03 -18.28 0.84
C GLN A 100 13.42 -19.17 1.93
N GLU A 101 14.23 -19.66 2.88
CA GLU A 101 13.73 -20.46 4.00
C GLU A 101 12.89 -19.62 4.97
N LEU A 102 13.04 -18.29 4.96
CA LEU A 102 12.42 -17.37 5.93
C LEU A 102 12.56 -17.90 7.37
N PRO A 103 13.80 -18.06 7.87
CA PRO A 103 14.04 -18.67 9.17
C PRO A 103 13.31 -17.88 10.25
N GLY A 104 12.62 -18.61 11.12
CA GLY A 104 11.84 -17.98 12.17
C GLY A 104 10.39 -17.66 11.81
N VAL A 105 9.93 -18.04 10.62
CA VAL A 105 8.55 -17.83 10.17
C VAL A 105 7.87 -19.18 9.93
N ASP A 106 6.71 -19.35 10.55
CA ASP A 106 5.89 -20.57 10.46
C ASP A 106 4.58 -20.29 9.68
N ALA A 107 4.14 -19.03 9.63
CA ALA A 107 3.01 -18.59 8.82
C ALA A 107 3.22 -17.19 8.21
N VAL A 108 2.80 -17.00 6.96
CA VAL A 108 2.75 -15.69 6.30
C VAL A 108 1.30 -15.32 5.99
N ILE A 109 0.93 -14.09 6.33
CA ILE A 109 -0.35 -13.49 5.97
C ILE A 109 -0.08 -12.37 4.96
N LEU A 110 -0.59 -12.50 3.74
CA LEU A 110 -0.65 -11.42 2.77
C LEU A 110 -1.99 -10.69 2.93
N ASP A 111 -1.93 -9.47 3.41
CA ASP A 111 -3.09 -8.64 3.67
C ASP A 111 -3.42 -7.73 2.49
N GLU A 112 -4.71 -7.38 2.35
CA GLU A 112 -5.24 -6.49 1.33
C GLU A 112 -4.91 -6.93 -0.12
N CYS A 113 -4.94 -8.23 -0.41
CA CYS A 113 -4.56 -8.78 -1.73
C CYS A 113 -5.33 -8.15 -2.91
N HIS A 114 -6.59 -7.75 -2.69
CA HIS A 114 -7.41 -7.07 -3.71
C HIS A 114 -6.89 -5.71 -4.16
N GLU A 115 -5.94 -5.10 -3.45
CA GLU A 115 -5.29 -3.88 -3.93
C GLU A 115 -4.37 -4.14 -5.13
N ARG A 116 -4.03 -5.42 -5.41
CA ARG A 116 -3.26 -5.86 -6.60
C ARG A 116 -1.96 -5.07 -6.80
N HIS A 117 -1.29 -4.81 -5.68
CA HIS A 117 0.02 -4.17 -5.65
C HIS A 117 1.09 -5.10 -6.23
N LEU A 118 2.00 -4.55 -7.02
CA LEU A 118 3.02 -5.33 -7.72
C LEU A 118 3.90 -6.12 -6.74
N ASP A 119 4.32 -5.48 -5.64
CA ASP A 119 5.11 -6.14 -4.61
C ASP A 119 4.34 -7.30 -3.95
N ALA A 120 3.02 -7.17 -3.76
CA ALA A 120 2.19 -8.19 -3.13
C ALA A 120 1.94 -9.39 -4.03
N ASP A 121 1.62 -9.15 -5.31
CA ASP A 121 1.49 -10.22 -6.29
C ASP A 121 2.83 -10.97 -6.45
N THR A 122 3.96 -10.26 -6.45
CA THR A 122 5.31 -10.86 -6.51
C THR A 122 5.62 -11.69 -5.26
N ALA A 123 5.32 -11.17 -4.07
CA ALA A 123 5.58 -11.87 -2.82
C ALA A 123 4.74 -13.14 -2.72
N LEU A 124 3.48 -13.10 -3.18
CA LEU A 124 2.64 -14.28 -3.25
C LEU A 124 3.25 -15.35 -4.16
N ALA A 125 3.64 -14.98 -5.38
CA ALA A 125 4.25 -15.93 -6.31
C ALA A 125 5.49 -16.61 -5.71
N PHE A 126 6.39 -15.83 -5.11
CA PHE A 126 7.60 -16.37 -4.46
C PHE A 126 7.28 -17.27 -3.26
N LEU A 127 6.26 -16.93 -2.45
CA LEU A 127 5.85 -17.77 -1.34
C LEU A 127 5.23 -19.10 -1.81
N LEU A 128 4.53 -19.10 -2.95
CA LEU A 128 4.01 -20.33 -3.54
C LEU A 128 5.14 -21.23 -4.03
N ASP A 129 6.14 -20.67 -4.73
CA ASP A 129 7.34 -21.40 -5.13
C ASP A 129 8.10 -21.96 -3.91
N VAL A 130 8.29 -21.14 -2.87
CA VAL A 130 8.94 -21.57 -1.61
C VAL A 130 8.18 -22.73 -0.98
N ARG A 131 6.85 -22.68 -0.94
CA ARG A 131 6.04 -23.77 -0.38
C ARG A 131 6.15 -25.06 -1.18
N GLU A 132 6.18 -24.95 -2.50
CA GLU A 132 6.31 -26.11 -3.39
C GLU A 132 7.70 -26.75 -3.29
N ALA A 133 8.75 -25.94 -3.29
CA ALA A 133 10.12 -26.43 -3.45
C ALA A 133 10.90 -26.65 -2.13
N LEU A 134 10.60 -25.89 -1.08
CA LEU A 134 11.49 -25.77 0.09
C LEU A 134 10.79 -25.90 1.45
N ARG A 135 9.64 -25.25 1.62
CA ARG A 135 8.90 -25.15 2.89
C ARG A 135 7.43 -25.57 2.73
N PRO A 136 7.13 -26.85 2.45
CA PRO A 136 5.75 -27.33 2.37
C PRO A 136 4.99 -27.18 3.70
N ASP A 137 5.72 -27.01 4.82
CA ASP A 137 5.21 -26.74 6.15
C ASP A 137 4.77 -25.28 6.37
N LEU A 138 5.22 -24.34 5.52
CA LEU A 138 4.91 -22.91 5.67
C LEU A 138 3.42 -22.68 5.42
N ARG A 139 2.72 -22.14 6.43
CA ARG A 139 1.31 -21.76 6.31
C ARG A 139 1.17 -20.44 5.57
N LEU A 140 0.25 -20.36 4.60
CA LEU A 140 0.02 -19.17 3.79
C LEU A 140 -1.45 -18.73 3.82
N LEU A 141 -1.69 -17.50 4.27
CA LEU A 141 -3.02 -16.92 4.27
C LEU A 141 -3.05 -15.68 3.38
N ALA A 142 -3.86 -15.70 2.32
CA ALA A 142 -4.21 -14.49 1.58
C ALA A 142 -5.49 -13.91 2.17
N THR A 143 -5.55 -12.60 2.40
CA THR A 143 -6.76 -11.96 2.91
C THR A 143 -7.25 -10.86 1.98
N SER A 144 -8.57 -10.73 1.89
CA SER A 144 -9.21 -9.73 1.04
C SER A 144 -10.44 -9.12 1.70
N ALA A 145 -10.70 -7.85 1.41
CA ALA A 145 -11.93 -7.16 1.76
C ALA A 145 -13.04 -7.34 0.72
N THR A 146 -12.72 -7.89 -0.46
CA THR A 146 -13.68 -8.14 -1.54
C THR A 146 -14.30 -9.51 -1.42
N ALA A 147 -15.55 -9.65 -1.89
CA ALA A 147 -16.23 -10.95 -1.94
C ALA A 147 -15.68 -11.87 -3.03
N ASP A 148 -15.06 -11.32 -4.08
CA ASP A 148 -14.45 -12.10 -5.14
C ASP A 148 -13.13 -12.74 -4.68
N ALA A 149 -13.25 -13.97 -4.18
CA ALA A 149 -12.15 -14.78 -3.63
C ALA A 149 -11.68 -15.88 -4.58
N ALA A 150 -12.45 -16.19 -5.62
CA ALA A 150 -12.24 -17.38 -6.43
C ALA A 150 -10.89 -17.36 -7.18
N PRO A 151 -10.45 -16.24 -7.79
CA PRO A 151 -9.13 -16.15 -8.40
C PRO A 151 -8.02 -16.42 -7.38
N TRP A 152 -8.14 -15.88 -6.17
CA TRP A 152 -7.17 -16.08 -5.09
C TRP A 152 -7.13 -17.51 -4.59
N SER A 153 -8.28 -18.14 -4.40
CA SER A 153 -8.36 -19.54 -3.95
C SER A 153 -7.72 -20.48 -4.95
N LYS A 154 -7.98 -20.26 -6.25
CA LYS A 154 -7.35 -20.99 -7.33
C LYS A 154 -5.83 -20.80 -7.35
N LEU A 155 -5.36 -19.56 -7.17
CA LEU A 155 -3.94 -19.24 -7.20
C LEU A 155 -3.17 -19.81 -5.99
N VAL A 156 -3.75 -19.65 -4.79
CA VAL A 156 -3.16 -20.07 -3.51
C VAL A 156 -3.29 -21.58 -3.27
N GLY A 157 -4.21 -22.24 -3.99
CA GLY A 157 -4.49 -23.68 -3.86
C GLY A 157 -5.15 -24.05 -2.54
N GLY A 158 -5.99 -23.18 -1.98
CA GLY A 158 -6.59 -23.34 -0.65
C GLY A 158 -8.06 -22.90 -0.55
N PRO A 159 -8.80 -23.38 0.46
CA PRO A 159 -10.22 -23.07 0.64
C PRO A 159 -10.45 -21.59 0.97
N VAL A 160 -11.66 -21.12 0.65
CA VAL A 160 -12.13 -19.77 1.02
C VAL A 160 -12.90 -19.85 2.34
N VAL A 161 -12.52 -19.00 3.29
CA VAL A 161 -13.28 -18.74 4.53
C VAL A 161 -13.82 -17.32 4.44
N ALA A 162 -15.13 -17.17 4.57
CA ALA A 162 -15.80 -15.88 4.49
C ALA A 162 -16.33 -15.46 5.86
N ALA A 163 -15.78 -14.37 6.40
CA ALA A 163 -16.36 -13.71 7.56
C ALA A 163 -17.37 -12.66 7.11
N THR A 164 -18.60 -12.77 7.61
CA THR A 164 -19.59 -11.70 7.45
C THR A 164 -19.31 -10.60 8.46
N GLY A 165 -19.46 -9.35 8.04
CA GLY A 165 -19.45 -8.19 8.93
C GLY A 165 -20.85 -7.57 8.98
N VAL A 166 -21.22 -6.98 10.10
CA VAL A 166 -22.38 -6.09 10.17
C VAL A 166 -21.96 -4.77 9.55
N ALA A 167 -22.19 -4.60 8.25
CA ALA A 167 -22.10 -3.29 7.61
C ALA A 167 -23.40 -2.53 7.89
N HIS A 168 -23.30 -1.35 8.50
CA HIS A 168 -24.47 -0.50 8.66
C HIS A 168 -24.85 0.12 7.30
N PRO A 169 -26.15 0.39 7.06
CA PRO A 169 -26.59 0.98 5.80
C PRO A 169 -25.92 2.34 5.56
N VAL A 170 -25.53 2.57 4.30
CA VAL A 170 -24.94 3.84 3.84
C VAL A 170 -25.84 4.48 2.80
N GLU A 171 -26.40 5.64 3.11
CA GLU A 171 -27.16 6.47 2.18
C GLU A 171 -26.22 7.05 1.10
N ILE A 172 -26.59 6.95 -0.18
CA ILE A 172 -25.82 7.53 -1.28
C ILE A 172 -26.48 8.84 -1.73
N VAL A 173 -25.75 9.95 -1.58
CA VAL A 173 -26.11 11.27 -2.09
C VAL A 173 -25.27 11.61 -3.31
N TRP A 174 -25.91 11.77 -4.46
CA TRP A 174 -25.25 12.22 -5.68
C TRP A 174 -25.15 13.75 -5.68
N ALA A 175 -23.94 14.28 -5.63
CA ALA A 175 -23.65 15.71 -5.56
C ALA A 175 -22.69 16.11 -6.69
N PRO A 176 -23.11 16.05 -7.97
CA PRO A 176 -22.24 16.45 -9.09
C PRO A 176 -21.93 17.96 -9.02
N PRO A 177 -20.77 18.40 -9.57
CA PRO A 177 -20.48 19.81 -9.74
C PRO A 177 -21.59 20.52 -10.54
N PRO A 178 -21.99 21.75 -10.16
CA PRO A 178 -23.06 22.48 -10.85
C PRO A 178 -22.65 22.97 -12.24
N ARG A 179 -21.34 22.98 -12.54
CA ARG A 179 -20.78 23.31 -13.85
C ARG A 179 -19.94 22.13 -14.35
N PRO A 180 -19.85 21.92 -15.67
CA PRO A 180 -18.94 20.94 -16.23
C PRO A 180 -17.51 21.17 -15.73
N VAL A 181 -16.88 20.10 -15.25
CA VAL A 181 -15.47 20.08 -14.86
C VAL A 181 -14.68 19.36 -15.93
N ALA A 182 -13.47 19.84 -16.24
CA ALA A 182 -12.61 19.14 -17.18
C ALA A 182 -12.29 17.73 -16.65
N PRO A 183 -12.35 16.68 -17.48
CA PRO A 183 -11.97 15.36 -17.04
C PRO A 183 -10.48 15.35 -16.63
N PRO A 184 -10.09 14.51 -15.66
CA PRO A 184 -8.71 14.39 -15.25
C PRO A 184 -7.90 13.77 -16.40
N HIS A 185 -7.27 14.59 -17.25
CA HIS A 185 -6.37 14.14 -18.31
C HIS A 185 -5.01 13.68 -17.76
N GLY A 186 -5.01 12.98 -16.64
CA GLY A 186 -3.82 12.44 -15.99
C GLY A 186 -2.97 13.43 -15.20
N LEU A 187 -2.93 14.70 -15.59
CA LEU A 187 -1.92 15.64 -15.09
C LEU A 187 -2.39 16.53 -13.93
N ARG A 188 -3.63 17.03 -13.98
CA ARG A 188 -4.16 18.01 -13.00
C ARG A 188 -5.63 17.77 -12.72
N VAL A 189 -6.03 18.12 -11.49
CA VAL A 189 -7.44 18.19 -11.10
C VAL A 189 -7.93 19.62 -11.32
N ASP A 190 -9.10 19.74 -11.96
CA ASP A 190 -9.77 21.02 -12.18
C ASP A 190 -10.04 21.72 -10.83
N PRO A 191 -9.59 22.98 -10.63
CA PRO A 191 -9.87 23.74 -9.42
C PRO A 191 -11.37 23.89 -9.11
N ALA A 192 -12.24 23.87 -10.13
CA ALA A 192 -13.68 23.90 -9.94
C ALA A 192 -14.19 22.64 -9.21
N LEU A 193 -13.61 21.47 -9.50
CA LEU A 193 -13.94 20.24 -8.76
C LEU A 193 -13.50 20.34 -7.29
N LEU A 194 -12.30 20.86 -7.02
CA LEU A 194 -11.82 21.00 -5.64
C LEU A 194 -12.66 21.97 -4.81
N SER A 195 -13.06 23.09 -5.42
CA SER A 195 -13.96 24.07 -4.80
C SER A 195 -15.33 23.45 -4.51
N HIS A 196 -15.84 22.65 -5.45
CA HIS A 196 -17.09 21.90 -5.27
C HIS A 196 -16.98 20.87 -4.14
N VAL A 197 -15.90 20.09 -4.08
CA VAL A 197 -15.65 19.13 -2.99
C VAL A 197 -15.63 19.84 -1.63
N ALA A 198 -14.96 20.98 -1.51
CA ALA A 198 -14.95 21.77 -0.28
C ALA A 198 -16.36 22.25 0.11
N ALA A 199 -17.18 22.69 -0.85
CA ALA A 199 -18.57 23.06 -0.62
C ALA A 199 -19.42 21.86 -0.16
N VAL A 200 -19.22 20.68 -0.75
CA VAL A 200 -19.90 19.44 -0.35
C VAL A 200 -19.47 19.00 1.06
N VAL A 201 -18.21 19.18 1.44
CA VAL A 201 -17.75 18.92 2.82
C VAL A 201 -18.49 19.83 3.81
N ARG A 202 -18.60 21.14 3.54
CA ARG A 202 -19.37 22.04 4.42
C ARG A 202 -20.85 21.68 4.49
N ARG A 203 -21.44 21.32 3.36
CA ARG A 203 -22.82 20.83 3.29
C ARG A 203 -23.01 19.58 4.17
N ALA A 204 -22.12 18.61 4.05
CA ALA A 204 -22.11 17.40 4.87
C ALA A 204 -21.97 17.71 6.36
N LEU A 205 -21.14 18.68 6.74
CA LEU A 205 -21.02 19.16 8.12
C LEU A 205 -22.33 19.79 8.62
N ALA A 206 -23.05 20.55 7.78
CA ALA A 206 -24.31 21.16 8.19
C ALA A 206 -25.48 20.16 8.28
N GLU A 207 -25.51 19.16 7.41
CA GLU A 207 -26.69 18.29 7.22
C GLU A 207 -26.65 16.94 7.96
N ARG A 208 -25.48 16.53 8.45
CA ARG A 208 -25.25 15.19 9.03
C ARG A 208 -24.44 15.29 10.31
N ASP A 209 -24.44 14.23 11.11
CA ASP A 209 -23.61 14.10 12.32
C ASP A 209 -22.32 13.29 12.06
N GLY A 210 -21.37 13.35 13.00
CA GLY A 210 -20.13 12.58 12.97
C GLY A 210 -19.03 13.17 12.08
N ASP A 211 -17.83 12.59 12.16
CA ASP A 211 -16.66 13.05 11.42
C ASP A 211 -16.84 12.79 9.91
N VAL A 212 -16.23 13.67 9.11
CA VAL A 212 -16.25 13.59 7.64
C VAL A 212 -14.91 13.04 7.14
N LEU A 213 -14.96 11.97 6.36
CA LEU A 213 -13.81 11.46 5.61
C LEU A 213 -13.93 11.86 4.14
N CYS A 214 -13.03 12.72 3.66
CA CYS A 214 -13.03 13.17 2.28
C CYS A 214 -11.89 12.52 1.48
N PHE A 215 -12.22 11.83 0.40
CA PHE A 215 -11.24 11.22 -0.50
C PHE A 215 -10.84 12.17 -1.63
N LEU A 216 -9.54 12.40 -1.77
CA LEU A 216 -8.90 13.24 -2.78
C LEU A 216 -7.72 12.50 -3.43
N PRO A 217 -7.35 12.78 -4.69
CA PRO A 217 -6.37 11.97 -5.40
C PRO A 217 -4.91 12.22 -4.97
N GLY A 218 -4.61 13.29 -4.24
CA GLY A 218 -3.23 13.59 -3.88
C GLY A 218 -3.05 14.74 -2.89
N VAL A 219 -1.80 14.90 -2.42
CA VAL A 219 -1.42 15.83 -1.35
C VAL A 219 -1.75 17.30 -1.65
N GLY A 220 -1.59 17.75 -2.90
CA GLY A 220 -1.84 19.14 -3.26
C GLY A 220 -3.32 19.44 -3.41
N GLU A 221 -4.10 18.46 -3.84
CA GLU A 221 -5.55 18.53 -3.83
C GLU A 221 -6.07 18.56 -2.38
N ILE A 222 -5.50 17.74 -1.48
CA ILE A 222 -5.74 17.80 -0.04
C ILE A 222 -5.41 19.19 0.52
N ALA A 223 -4.22 19.73 0.25
CA ALA A 223 -3.81 21.03 0.76
C ALA A 223 -4.70 22.17 0.26
N LYS A 224 -5.12 22.15 -1.01
CA LYS A 224 -6.06 23.13 -1.58
C LYS A 224 -7.42 23.09 -0.88
N VAL A 225 -8.01 21.91 -0.72
CA VAL A 225 -9.29 21.75 -0.03
C VAL A 225 -9.16 22.10 1.46
N ALA A 226 -8.05 21.73 2.11
CA ALA A 226 -7.77 22.11 3.49
C ALA A 226 -7.72 23.64 3.67
N GLY A 227 -7.03 24.35 2.77
CA GLY A 227 -6.98 25.81 2.78
C GLY A 227 -8.37 26.45 2.63
N MET A 228 -9.23 25.85 1.79
CA MET A 228 -10.61 26.29 1.64
C MET A 228 -11.44 26.06 2.91
N LEU A 229 -11.18 25.01 3.70
CA LEU A 229 -11.92 24.66 4.92
C LEU A 229 -11.33 25.28 6.21
N SER A 230 -10.27 26.07 6.10
CA SER A 230 -9.57 26.63 7.26
C SER A 230 -10.47 27.56 8.07
N GLY A 231 -10.46 27.40 9.40
CA GLY A 231 -11.28 28.20 10.33
C GLY A 231 -12.67 27.63 10.64
N ASP A 232 -13.16 26.68 9.84
CA ASP A 232 -14.51 26.11 9.99
C ASP A 232 -14.54 24.90 10.96
N VAL A 233 -13.49 24.09 10.95
CA VAL A 233 -13.44 22.77 11.63
C VAL A 233 -11.99 22.30 11.78
N GLU A 234 -11.72 21.35 12.68
CA GLU A 234 -10.42 20.67 12.73
C GLU A 234 -10.23 19.82 11.46
N VAL A 235 -9.17 20.13 10.69
CA VAL A 235 -8.84 19.42 9.44
C VAL A 235 -7.56 18.60 9.60
N LEU A 236 -7.68 17.28 9.44
CA LEU A 236 -6.56 16.34 9.45
C LEU A 236 -6.24 15.89 8.01
N GLN A 237 -4.97 16.02 7.61
CA GLN A 237 -4.51 15.68 6.26
C GLN A 237 -3.74 14.36 6.27
N VAL A 238 -4.30 13.32 5.64
CA VAL A 238 -3.81 11.94 5.72
C VAL A 238 -3.38 11.42 4.37
N HIS A 239 -2.08 11.21 4.22
CA HIS A 239 -1.48 10.66 3.00
C HIS A 239 -0.20 9.88 3.37
N GLY A 240 0.39 9.17 2.41
CA GLY A 240 1.55 8.30 2.66
C GLY A 240 2.78 8.99 3.24
N GLN A 241 2.87 10.33 3.16
CA GLN A 241 3.96 11.13 3.73
C GLN A 241 3.56 11.96 4.95
N ALA A 242 2.31 11.85 5.41
CA ALA A 242 1.82 12.59 6.56
C ALA A 242 2.70 12.28 7.79
N PRO A 243 3.04 13.27 8.64
CA PRO A 243 3.82 13.03 9.85
C PRO A 243 3.18 11.96 10.75
N ALA A 244 4.01 11.20 11.47
CA ALA A 244 3.54 10.15 12.38
C ALA A 244 2.44 10.65 13.34
N ARG A 245 2.64 11.81 13.95
CA ARG A 245 1.64 12.45 14.82
C ARG A 245 0.25 12.63 14.18
N VAL A 246 0.20 12.95 12.88
CA VAL A 246 -1.07 13.16 12.15
C VAL A 246 -1.74 11.83 11.89
N GLN A 247 -0.95 10.84 11.48
CA GLN A 247 -1.40 9.46 11.31
C GLN A 247 -1.96 8.90 12.63
N ASP A 248 -1.28 9.15 13.74
CA ASP A 248 -1.69 8.71 15.08
C ASP A 248 -2.93 9.44 15.61
N ALA A 249 -3.07 10.74 15.30
CA ALA A 249 -4.24 11.55 15.67
C ALA A 249 -5.52 11.05 14.98
N VAL A 250 -5.42 10.65 13.70
CA VAL A 250 -6.53 10.10 12.90
C VAL A 250 -7.02 8.76 13.44
N LEU A 251 -6.14 7.99 14.06
CA LEU A 251 -6.47 6.70 14.69
C LEU A 251 -7.16 6.84 16.04
N SER A 252 -7.22 8.05 16.59
CA SER A 252 -7.75 8.31 17.92
C SER A 252 -9.09 9.06 17.80
N PRO A 253 -10.08 8.77 18.67
CA PRO A 253 -11.31 9.56 18.72
C PRO A 253 -11.00 11.04 18.98
N GLY A 254 -11.67 11.92 18.25
CA GLY A 254 -11.57 13.37 18.45
C GLY A 254 -12.46 13.83 19.59
N ALA A 255 -12.06 14.92 20.26
CA ALA A 255 -12.92 15.57 21.26
C ALA A 255 -14.01 16.43 20.62
N ALA A 256 -13.77 16.91 19.41
CA ALA A 256 -14.70 17.68 18.59
C ALA A 256 -14.88 17.00 17.23
N ARG A 257 -15.80 17.53 16.43
CA ARG A 257 -16.05 17.07 15.07
C ARG A 257 -14.90 17.45 14.15
N ARG A 258 -14.49 16.51 13.29
CA ARG A 258 -13.29 16.66 12.44
C ARG A 258 -13.59 16.36 10.97
N VAL A 259 -12.76 16.93 10.11
CA VAL A 259 -12.67 16.57 8.70
C VAL A 259 -11.33 15.90 8.45
N VAL A 260 -11.36 14.66 7.99
CA VAL A 260 -10.17 13.91 7.58
C VAL A 260 -10.11 13.94 6.06
N LEU A 261 -9.14 14.67 5.50
CA LEU A 261 -8.86 14.70 4.07
C LEU A 261 -7.81 13.64 3.75
N ALA A 262 -8.15 12.64 2.94
CA ALA A 262 -7.33 11.46 2.72
C ALA A 262 -7.15 11.10 1.23
N THR A 263 -6.04 10.44 0.91
CA THR A 263 -5.91 9.69 -0.34
C THR A 263 -6.48 8.28 -0.20
N SER A 264 -6.23 7.39 -1.18
CA SER A 264 -6.55 5.95 -1.08
C SER A 264 -5.91 5.26 0.15
N VAL A 265 -5.00 5.91 0.88
CA VAL A 265 -4.46 5.40 2.14
C VAL A 265 -5.54 5.08 3.19
N ALA A 266 -6.71 5.72 3.11
CA ALA A 266 -7.83 5.47 4.00
C ALA A 266 -8.88 4.49 3.42
N GLU A 267 -8.64 3.89 2.25
CA GLU A 267 -9.64 3.12 1.47
C GLU A 267 -9.95 1.72 2.03
N SER A 268 -8.95 0.95 2.46
CA SER A 268 -9.16 -0.45 2.88
C SER A 268 -8.70 -0.79 4.31
N SER A 269 -7.48 -0.46 4.72
CA SER A 269 -6.94 -0.94 6.02
C SER A 269 -7.03 0.02 7.23
N LEU A 270 -7.41 1.29 7.05
CA LEU A 270 -7.59 2.26 8.16
C LEU A 270 -9.03 2.34 8.67
N THR A 271 -9.31 2.09 9.96
CA THR A 271 -10.55 2.57 10.60
C THR A 271 -10.28 3.93 11.23
N VAL A 272 -11.06 4.95 10.85
CA VAL A 272 -11.02 6.28 11.46
C VAL A 272 -12.22 6.37 12.42
N PRO A 273 -12.01 6.36 13.74
CA PRO A 273 -13.11 6.40 14.70
C PRO A 273 -13.97 7.66 14.54
N GLY A 274 -15.30 7.50 14.68
CA GLY A 274 -16.24 8.63 14.62
C GLY A 274 -16.68 9.05 13.22
N VAL A 275 -16.10 8.48 12.16
CA VAL A 275 -16.54 8.76 10.78
C VAL A 275 -17.94 8.19 10.55
N ARG A 276 -18.84 9.08 10.12
CA ARG A 276 -20.22 8.76 9.70
C ARG A 276 -20.54 9.26 8.31
N VAL A 277 -19.71 10.16 7.77
CA VAL A 277 -19.93 10.77 6.47
C VAL A 277 -18.68 10.63 5.61
N VAL A 278 -18.87 10.25 4.35
CA VAL A 278 -17.82 10.21 3.34
C VAL A 278 -18.13 11.23 2.26
N VAL A 279 -17.12 12.00 1.82
CA VAL A 279 -17.18 12.84 0.63
C VAL A 279 -16.17 12.33 -0.38
N ASP A 280 -16.62 11.73 -1.47
CA ASP A 280 -15.73 11.15 -2.47
C ASP A 280 -15.62 12.07 -3.69
N SER A 281 -14.38 12.48 -4.03
CA SER A 281 -14.12 13.25 -5.25
C SER A 281 -14.26 12.41 -6.53
N GLY A 282 -14.33 11.08 -6.40
CA GLY A 282 -14.40 10.14 -7.52
C GLY A 282 -13.08 10.00 -8.27
N LEU A 283 -11.96 10.40 -7.65
CA LEU A 283 -10.63 10.38 -8.24
C LEU A 283 -9.63 9.58 -7.40
N ALA A 284 -8.65 9.01 -8.08
CA ALA A 284 -7.47 8.36 -7.51
C ALA A 284 -6.23 8.73 -8.32
N ARG A 285 -5.06 8.37 -7.79
CA ARG A 285 -3.77 8.57 -8.45
C ARG A 285 -3.07 7.23 -8.57
N GLU A 286 -2.77 6.84 -9.80
CA GLU A 286 -2.19 5.54 -10.15
C GLU A 286 -0.80 5.72 -10.77
N PRO A 287 0.16 4.83 -10.48
CA PRO A 287 1.40 4.76 -11.23
C PRO A 287 1.11 4.29 -12.66
N ARG A 288 1.63 5.01 -13.65
CA ARG A 288 1.57 4.64 -15.07
C ARG A 288 2.89 4.92 -15.76
N THR A 289 3.38 3.95 -16.49
CA THR A 289 4.65 4.07 -17.23
C THR A 289 4.40 4.32 -18.70
N ASP A 290 5.03 5.37 -19.22
CA ASP A 290 5.23 5.56 -20.65
C ASP A 290 6.44 4.72 -21.07
N HIS A 291 6.17 3.52 -21.60
CA HIS A 291 7.24 2.59 -21.98
C HIS A 291 8.07 3.08 -23.18
N ALA A 292 7.54 3.97 -24.02
CA ALA A 292 8.29 4.55 -25.12
C ALA A 292 9.33 5.55 -24.61
N ARG A 293 8.99 6.32 -23.58
CA ARG A 293 9.90 7.27 -22.93
C ARG A 293 10.70 6.68 -21.77
N GLY A 294 10.32 5.50 -21.28
CA GLY A 294 10.89 4.90 -20.07
C GLY A 294 10.60 5.70 -18.81
N LEU A 295 9.52 6.47 -18.78
CA LEU A 295 9.17 7.39 -17.70
C LEU A 295 7.91 6.92 -16.97
N GLY A 296 8.07 6.63 -15.68
CA GLY A 296 6.95 6.48 -14.76
C GLY A 296 6.35 7.84 -14.41
N SER A 297 5.02 7.90 -14.32
CA SER A 297 4.28 9.09 -13.90
C SER A 297 3.13 8.69 -12.97
N LEU A 298 2.66 9.64 -12.17
CA LEU A 298 1.43 9.47 -11.40
C LEU A 298 0.28 10.11 -12.18
N THR A 299 -0.63 9.28 -12.68
CA THR A 299 -1.79 9.71 -13.47
C THR A 299 -3.00 9.84 -12.56
N THR A 300 -3.69 10.98 -12.60
CA THR A 300 -5.00 11.12 -11.95
C THR A 300 -6.10 10.50 -12.82
N VAL A 301 -6.91 9.62 -12.22
CA VAL A 301 -7.91 8.80 -12.92
C VAL A 301 -9.22 8.79 -12.14
N ARG A 302 -10.30 8.33 -12.78
CA ARG A 302 -11.53 7.96 -12.08
C ARG A 302 -11.32 6.69 -11.25
N VAL A 303 -11.97 6.63 -10.10
CA VAL A 303 -12.00 5.41 -9.27
C VAL A 303 -12.80 4.30 -9.96
N SER A 304 -12.51 3.05 -9.58
CA SER A 304 -13.36 1.91 -9.93
C SER A 304 -14.67 1.91 -9.12
N ARG A 305 -15.67 1.14 -9.55
CA ARG A 305 -16.90 0.89 -8.77
C ARG A 305 -16.58 0.22 -7.44
N ALA A 306 -15.67 -0.76 -7.44
CA ALA A 306 -15.21 -1.45 -6.23
C ALA A 306 -14.60 -0.47 -5.22
N SER A 307 -13.68 0.39 -5.67
CA SER A 307 -13.07 1.44 -4.84
C SER A 307 -14.11 2.42 -4.29
N ALA A 308 -15.05 2.90 -5.12
CA ALA A 308 -16.13 3.78 -4.68
C ALA A 308 -17.05 3.10 -3.64
N GLY A 309 -17.24 1.78 -3.75
CA GLY A 309 -17.95 0.98 -2.75
C GLY A 309 -17.19 0.88 -1.43
N GLN A 310 -15.88 0.60 -1.47
CA GLN A 310 -15.03 0.56 -0.28
C GLN A 310 -14.97 1.91 0.45
N ARG A 311 -14.84 3.00 -0.31
CA ARG A 311 -14.89 4.38 0.22
C ARG A 311 -16.22 4.67 0.88
N ALA A 312 -17.35 4.33 0.24
CA ALA A 312 -18.68 4.50 0.82
C ALA A 312 -18.83 3.70 2.13
N GLY A 313 -18.35 2.46 2.14
CA GLY A 313 -18.38 1.58 3.32
C GLY A 313 -17.68 2.15 4.55
N ARG A 314 -16.80 3.16 4.40
CA ARG A 314 -16.18 3.84 5.56
C ARG A 314 -17.18 4.61 6.41
N ALA A 315 -18.27 5.09 5.84
CA ALA A 315 -19.33 5.76 6.58
C ALA A 315 -20.17 4.79 7.42
N GLY A 316 -20.26 3.52 7.02
CA GLY A 316 -21.14 2.50 7.62
C GLY A 316 -20.45 1.54 8.61
N ARG A 317 -19.28 1.91 9.13
CA ARG A 317 -18.47 1.00 9.97
C ARG A 317 -18.91 0.89 11.42
N GLU A 318 -19.34 1.99 12.02
CA GLU A 318 -19.69 2.05 13.44
C GLU A 318 -21.19 2.24 13.67
N ALA A 319 -21.88 2.86 12.70
CA ALA A 319 -23.33 3.01 12.67
C ALA A 319 -23.75 3.38 11.24
N PRO A 320 -25.06 3.56 10.96
CA PRO A 320 -25.53 4.08 9.68
C PRO A 320 -24.84 5.40 9.32
N GLY A 321 -24.57 5.58 8.03
CA GLY A 321 -23.84 6.74 7.54
C GLY A 321 -24.28 7.21 6.16
N THR A 322 -23.60 8.23 5.63
CA THR A 322 -23.91 8.81 4.31
C THR A 322 -22.64 8.98 3.48
N VAL A 323 -22.72 8.73 2.18
CA VAL A 323 -21.67 9.06 1.21
C VAL A 323 -22.18 10.11 0.22
N TYR A 324 -21.44 11.21 0.09
CA TYR A 324 -21.62 12.21 -0.95
C TYR A 324 -20.65 11.93 -2.09
N ARG A 325 -21.18 11.63 -3.28
CA ARG A 325 -20.39 11.35 -4.49
C ARG A 325 -20.35 12.59 -5.38
N CYS A 326 -19.15 13.14 -5.58
CA CYS A 326 -18.95 14.39 -6.33
C CYS A 326 -18.97 14.19 -7.86
N TRP A 327 -19.84 13.32 -8.36
CA TRP A 327 -20.04 13.04 -9.79
C TRP A 327 -21.48 12.57 -10.04
N PRO A 328 -21.98 12.61 -11.30
CA PRO A 328 -23.35 12.20 -11.61
C PRO A 328 -23.56 10.69 -11.48
N ALA A 329 -24.76 10.26 -11.07
CA ALA A 329 -25.13 8.84 -11.01
C ALA A 329 -24.91 8.09 -12.34
N ALA A 330 -25.22 8.73 -13.47
CA ALA A 330 -25.03 8.17 -14.81
C ALA A 330 -23.56 7.95 -15.20
N GLU A 331 -22.62 8.64 -14.56
CA GLU A 331 -21.19 8.40 -14.73
C GLU A 331 -20.72 7.19 -13.90
N HIS A 332 -21.35 6.93 -12.75
CA HIS A 332 -21.00 5.80 -11.88
C HIS A 332 -21.16 4.45 -12.57
N GLU A 333 -22.25 4.26 -13.32
CA GLU A 333 -22.52 3.02 -14.03
C GLU A 333 -21.48 2.70 -15.12
N ARG A 334 -20.76 3.73 -15.60
CA ARG A 334 -19.71 3.60 -16.63
C ARG A 334 -18.32 3.43 -16.04
N LEU A 335 -18.16 3.51 -14.72
CA LEU A 335 -16.87 3.26 -14.09
C LEU A 335 -16.47 1.81 -14.30
N ALA A 336 -15.16 1.58 -14.50
CA ALA A 336 -14.61 0.24 -14.48
C ALA A 336 -14.99 -0.47 -13.17
N GLU A 337 -15.34 -1.75 -13.24
CA GLU A 337 -15.74 -2.50 -12.07
C GLU A 337 -14.63 -2.56 -11.02
N HIS A 338 -13.41 -2.89 -11.48
CA HIS A 338 -12.20 -3.03 -10.68
C HIS A 338 -11.08 -2.11 -11.19
N ALA A 339 -10.19 -1.72 -10.28
CA ALA A 339 -8.94 -1.08 -10.66
C ALA A 339 -8.06 -2.07 -11.44
N ARG A 340 -7.25 -1.58 -12.37
CA ARG A 340 -6.29 -2.45 -13.08
C ARG A 340 -5.15 -2.82 -12.12
N PRO A 341 -4.64 -4.06 -12.16
CA PRO A 341 -3.54 -4.47 -11.30
C PRO A 341 -2.26 -3.69 -11.64
N GLU A 342 -1.43 -3.44 -10.65
CA GLU A 342 -0.25 -2.59 -10.80
C GLU A 342 0.76 -3.17 -11.81
N ILE A 343 0.85 -4.50 -11.90
CA ILE A 343 1.67 -5.21 -12.90
C ILE A 343 1.34 -4.82 -14.34
N ALA A 344 0.11 -4.38 -14.60
CA ALA A 344 -0.34 -4.00 -15.94
C ALA A 344 -0.09 -2.52 -16.28
N LEU A 345 0.39 -1.71 -15.33
CA LEU A 345 0.50 -0.25 -15.45
C LEU A 345 1.89 0.29 -15.08
N ALA A 346 2.57 -0.34 -14.13
CA ALA A 346 3.79 0.20 -13.51
C ALA A 346 5.06 -0.05 -14.33
N ASP A 347 6.17 0.54 -13.88
CA ASP A 347 7.52 0.21 -14.36
C ASP A 347 7.91 -1.17 -13.82
N LEU A 348 8.12 -2.13 -14.72
CA LEU A 348 8.48 -3.50 -14.37
C LEU A 348 9.98 -3.71 -14.17
N THR A 349 10.82 -2.66 -14.25
CA THR A 349 12.29 -2.79 -14.10
C THR A 349 12.67 -3.43 -12.76
N GLY A 350 12.01 -3.02 -11.66
CA GLY A 350 12.23 -3.64 -10.35
C GLY A 350 11.76 -5.09 -10.32
N PHE A 351 10.52 -5.35 -10.74
CA PHE A 351 9.94 -6.68 -10.82
C PHE A 351 10.79 -7.66 -11.64
N ALA A 352 11.21 -7.28 -12.85
CA ALA A 352 12.03 -8.11 -13.73
C ALA A 352 13.38 -8.47 -13.08
N LEU A 353 14.00 -7.54 -12.32
CA LEU A 353 15.22 -7.85 -11.59
C LEU A 353 14.96 -8.86 -10.47
N GLN A 354 13.86 -8.71 -9.73
CA GLN A 354 13.46 -9.65 -8.68
C GLN A 354 13.20 -11.05 -9.26
N ALA A 355 12.42 -11.14 -10.35
CA ALA A 355 12.11 -12.38 -11.04
C ALA A 355 13.37 -13.06 -11.60
N ALA A 356 14.30 -12.30 -12.18
CA ALA A 356 15.58 -12.83 -12.65
C ALA A 356 16.50 -13.31 -11.51
N CYS A 357 16.53 -12.61 -10.36
CA CYS A 357 17.24 -13.09 -9.18
C CYS A 357 16.64 -14.37 -8.61
N TRP A 358 15.32 -14.53 -8.74
CA TRP A 358 14.57 -15.71 -8.31
C TRP A 358 14.81 -16.94 -9.21
N GLY A 359 15.28 -16.73 -10.44
CA GLY A 359 15.51 -17.80 -11.43
C GLY A 359 14.48 -17.85 -12.55
N THR A 360 13.52 -16.92 -12.59
CA THR A 360 12.40 -16.88 -13.55
C THR A 360 12.42 -15.56 -14.33
N PRO A 361 13.41 -15.32 -15.21
CA PRO A 361 13.68 -14.00 -15.78
C PRO A 361 12.58 -13.43 -16.69
N ASP A 362 11.72 -14.29 -17.25
CA ASP A 362 10.54 -13.90 -18.03
C ASP A 362 9.23 -13.95 -17.23
N ALA A 363 9.31 -14.29 -15.94
CA ALA A 363 8.20 -14.53 -15.02
C ALA A 363 7.20 -15.61 -15.46
N SER A 364 7.52 -16.44 -16.47
CA SER A 364 6.59 -17.43 -17.03
C SER A 364 6.20 -18.56 -16.07
N GLY A 365 7.11 -18.92 -15.16
CA GLY A 365 6.88 -19.93 -14.12
C GLY A 365 6.25 -19.38 -12.83
N LEU A 366 6.06 -18.06 -12.71
CA LEU A 366 5.54 -17.47 -11.48
C LEU A 366 4.01 -17.57 -11.43
N ALA A 367 3.48 -18.03 -10.30
CA ALA A 367 2.05 -18.06 -10.02
C ALA A 367 1.50 -16.63 -9.82
N LEU A 368 1.15 -15.97 -10.93
CA LEU A 368 0.55 -14.63 -10.97
C LEU A 368 -0.90 -14.69 -11.46
N LEU A 369 -1.79 -13.85 -10.91
CA LEU A 369 -3.17 -13.70 -11.41
C LEU A 369 -3.21 -13.13 -12.83
N ASP A 370 -2.32 -12.17 -13.11
CA ASP A 370 -2.18 -11.52 -14.41
C ASP A 370 -0.71 -11.59 -14.83
N PRO A 371 -0.40 -12.03 -16.06
CA PRO A 371 0.98 -12.01 -16.55
C PRO A 371 1.46 -10.58 -16.80
N PRO A 372 2.78 -10.31 -16.69
CA PRO A 372 3.33 -9.01 -17.03
C PRO A 372 3.12 -8.70 -18.53
N PRO A 373 2.74 -7.46 -18.91
CA PRO A 373 2.61 -7.10 -20.31
C PRO A 373 3.94 -7.31 -21.08
N PRO A 374 3.94 -8.03 -22.21
CA PRO A 374 5.19 -8.40 -22.91
C PRO A 374 6.06 -7.19 -23.31
N ALA A 375 5.43 -6.11 -23.76
CA ALA A 375 6.14 -4.87 -24.13
C ALA A 375 6.79 -4.18 -22.91
N ALA A 376 6.10 -4.16 -21.77
CA ALA A 376 6.60 -3.60 -20.52
C ALA A 376 7.77 -4.44 -19.97
N MET A 377 7.62 -5.76 -19.98
CA MET A 377 8.65 -6.70 -19.56
C MET A 377 9.91 -6.59 -20.44
N SER A 378 9.73 -6.51 -21.76
CA SER A 378 10.85 -6.31 -22.69
C SER A 378 11.59 -4.98 -22.44
N ALA A 379 10.87 -3.90 -22.13
CA ALA A 379 11.49 -2.61 -21.80
C ALA A 379 12.26 -2.65 -20.46
N ALA A 380 11.73 -3.36 -19.47
CA ALA A 380 12.39 -3.61 -18.19
C ALA A 380 13.69 -4.40 -18.37
N VAL A 381 13.66 -5.50 -19.13
CA VAL A 381 14.85 -6.32 -19.44
C VAL A 381 15.92 -5.51 -20.14
N ARG A 382 15.59 -4.76 -21.21
CA ARG A 382 16.55 -3.87 -21.89
C ARG A 382 17.18 -2.84 -20.96
N THR A 383 16.38 -2.29 -20.04
CA THR A 383 16.89 -1.37 -19.02
C THR A 383 17.90 -2.08 -18.11
N LEU A 384 17.59 -3.30 -17.65
CA LEU A 384 18.48 -4.07 -16.79
C LEU A 384 19.77 -4.51 -17.48
N GLU A 385 19.73 -4.85 -18.77
CA GLU A 385 20.92 -5.11 -19.59
C GLU A 385 21.79 -3.85 -19.71
N THR A 386 21.18 -2.69 -19.96
CA THR A 386 21.88 -1.39 -20.00
C THR A 386 22.53 -1.07 -18.63
N LEU A 387 21.84 -1.41 -17.54
CA LEU A 387 22.37 -1.29 -16.18
C LEU A 387 23.37 -2.40 -15.82
N GLY A 388 23.70 -3.33 -16.73
CA GLY A 388 24.59 -4.46 -16.50
C GLY A 388 24.13 -5.38 -15.36
N ALA A 389 22.83 -5.40 -15.07
CA ALA A 389 22.20 -6.26 -14.08
C ALA A 389 21.87 -7.64 -14.66
N LEU A 390 21.66 -7.70 -15.98
CA LEU A 390 21.43 -8.93 -16.75
C LEU A 390 22.43 -9.05 -17.89
N THR A 391 22.74 -10.29 -18.27
CA THR A 391 23.38 -10.65 -19.54
C THR A 391 22.51 -11.71 -20.22
N GLY A 392 21.69 -11.29 -21.18
CA GLY A 392 20.60 -12.11 -21.69
C GLY A 392 19.60 -12.43 -20.57
N SER A 393 19.29 -13.72 -20.37
CA SER A 393 18.37 -14.17 -19.30
C SER A 393 19.04 -14.36 -17.93
N ARG A 394 20.37 -14.20 -17.82
CA ARG A 394 21.10 -14.47 -16.58
C ARG A 394 21.32 -13.20 -15.77
N VAL A 395 20.99 -13.26 -14.48
CA VAL A 395 21.35 -12.21 -13.53
C VAL A 395 22.86 -12.17 -13.30
N THR A 396 23.45 -10.98 -13.33
CA THR A 396 24.87 -10.77 -13.01
C THR A 396 25.08 -10.61 -11.51
N GLU A 397 26.32 -10.72 -11.04
CA GLU A 397 26.64 -10.44 -9.63
C GLU A 397 26.26 -9.01 -9.23
N ARG A 398 26.45 -8.06 -10.17
CA ARG A 398 25.97 -6.69 -10.01
C ARG A 398 24.44 -6.67 -9.86
N GLY A 399 23.71 -7.41 -10.69
CA GLY A 399 22.25 -7.53 -10.60
C GLY A 399 21.78 -8.03 -9.24
N ARG A 400 22.42 -9.06 -8.67
CA ARG A 400 22.12 -9.57 -7.32
C ARG A 400 22.32 -8.50 -6.25
N ARG A 401 23.46 -7.79 -6.29
CA ARG A 401 23.72 -6.66 -5.39
C ARG A 401 22.68 -5.54 -5.55
N MET A 402 22.26 -5.25 -6.77
CA MET A 402 21.23 -4.25 -7.06
C MET A 402 19.88 -4.65 -6.45
N ALA A 403 19.49 -5.92 -6.54
CA ALA A 403 18.23 -6.44 -5.98
C ALA A 403 18.16 -6.28 -4.46
N LEU A 404 19.30 -6.39 -3.77
CA LEU A 404 19.42 -6.23 -2.31
C LEU A 404 19.51 -4.78 -1.83
N ALA A 405 19.68 -3.81 -2.74
CA ALA A 405 19.87 -2.40 -2.38
C ALA A 405 18.60 -1.76 -1.78
N GLY A 406 17.42 -2.30 -2.10
CA GLY A 406 16.13 -1.76 -1.64
C GLY A 406 15.75 -0.41 -2.26
N VAL A 407 16.31 -0.08 -3.43
CA VAL A 407 15.99 1.10 -4.24
C VAL A 407 15.74 0.68 -5.69
N HIS A 408 15.19 1.58 -6.51
CA HIS A 408 15.00 1.33 -7.94
C HIS A 408 16.32 0.91 -8.62
N PRO A 409 16.34 -0.04 -9.57
CA PRO A 409 17.58 -0.53 -10.19
C PRO A 409 18.51 0.55 -10.73
N ARG A 410 17.98 1.60 -11.37
CA ARG A 410 18.79 2.77 -11.81
C ARG A 410 19.57 3.43 -10.67
N LEU A 411 18.93 3.59 -9.51
CA LEU A 411 19.54 4.17 -8.31
C LEU A 411 20.49 3.17 -7.62
N ALA A 412 20.14 1.89 -7.60
CA ALA A 412 21.01 0.83 -7.10
C ALA A 412 22.33 0.77 -7.88
N ARG A 413 22.26 0.94 -9.20
CA ARG A 413 23.45 0.99 -10.07
C ARG A 413 24.38 2.14 -9.68
N ALA A 414 23.84 3.35 -9.52
CA ALA A 414 24.62 4.51 -9.10
C ALA A 414 25.28 4.29 -7.73
N LEU A 415 24.54 3.71 -6.78
CA LEU A 415 25.05 3.40 -5.44
C LEU A 415 26.21 2.39 -5.46
N ILE A 416 26.11 1.36 -6.30
CA ILE A 416 27.13 0.29 -6.39
C ILE A 416 28.40 0.80 -7.07
N ASP A 417 28.28 1.58 -8.13
CA ASP A 417 29.44 2.04 -8.90
C ASP A 417 30.21 3.16 -8.18
N LEU A 418 29.50 4.04 -7.47
CA LEU A 418 30.09 5.21 -6.79
C LEU A 418 30.35 4.97 -5.29
N GLY A 419 29.84 3.87 -4.73
CA GLY A 419 30.03 3.50 -3.34
C GLY A 419 29.32 4.45 -2.35
N PRO A 420 29.80 4.51 -1.08
CA PRO A 420 29.15 5.27 -0.01
C PRO A 420 28.92 6.74 -0.33
N GLN A 421 29.75 7.35 -1.17
CA GLN A 421 29.64 8.78 -1.53
C GLN A 421 28.33 9.11 -2.27
N ALA A 422 27.72 8.13 -2.96
CA ALA A 422 26.44 8.31 -3.64
C ALA A 422 25.22 8.08 -2.74
N ALA A 423 25.40 7.54 -1.53
CA ALA A 423 24.28 7.14 -0.66
C ALA A 423 23.37 8.32 -0.30
N ASP A 424 23.92 9.51 -0.06
CA ASP A 424 23.15 10.73 0.25
C ASP A 424 22.27 11.18 -0.92
N VAL A 425 22.81 11.16 -2.14
CA VAL A 425 22.11 11.56 -3.36
C VAL A 425 21.09 10.50 -3.75
N VAL A 426 21.45 9.23 -3.65
CA VAL A 426 20.52 8.13 -3.90
C VAL A 426 19.36 8.15 -2.91
N ALA A 427 19.63 8.39 -1.62
CA ALA A 427 18.57 8.58 -0.62
C ALA A 427 17.64 9.73 -1.02
N LEU A 428 18.21 10.87 -1.42
CA LEU A 428 17.45 12.05 -1.85
C LEU A 428 16.53 11.73 -3.04
N LEU A 429 17.04 11.06 -4.07
CA LEU A 429 16.29 10.72 -5.28
C LEU A 429 15.29 9.57 -5.08
N SER A 430 15.55 8.68 -4.11
CA SER A 430 14.66 7.57 -3.80
C SER A 430 13.49 7.96 -2.90
N GLU A 431 13.64 9.07 -2.17
CA GLU A 431 12.59 9.65 -1.35
C GLU A 431 11.70 10.55 -2.19
N GLN A 432 10.41 10.53 -1.90
CA GLN A 432 9.51 11.51 -2.51
C GLN A 432 9.74 12.88 -1.87
N LEU A 433 10.19 13.84 -2.70
CA LEU A 433 10.47 15.20 -2.27
C LEU A 433 9.20 15.91 -1.74
N PRO A 434 9.34 16.84 -0.78
CA PRO A 434 8.26 17.75 -0.40
C PRO A 434 7.70 18.48 -1.63
N ARG A 435 6.40 18.80 -1.65
CA ARG A 435 5.80 19.52 -2.79
C ARG A 435 6.31 20.94 -2.96
N ASP A 436 6.67 21.58 -1.86
CA ASP A 436 7.29 22.91 -1.77
C ASP A 436 8.81 22.85 -1.91
N ALA A 437 9.37 21.68 -2.24
CA ALA A 437 10.79 21.56 -2.52
C ALA A 437 11.16 22.40 -3.76
N SER A 438 12.29 23.06 -3.67
CA SER A 438 12.93 23.75 -4.80
C SER A 438 13.24 22.75 -5.92
N ASP A 439 13.14 23.20 -7.17
CA ASP A 439 13.64 22.44 -8.32
C ASP A 439 15.18 22.33 -8.30
N ASP A 440 15.86 23.15 -7.48
CA ASP A 440 17.28 23.00 -7.18
C ASP A 440 17.50 21.88 -6.14
N LEU A 441 17.83 20.67 -6.64
CA LEU A 441 18.14 19.52 -5.79
C LEU A 441 19.31 19.75 -4.82
N VAL A 442 20.25 20.66 -5.14
CA VAL A 442 21.36 21.00 -4.25
C VAL A 442 20.83 21.78 -3.05
N GLU A 443 19.88 22.69 -3.26
CA GLU A 443 19.18 23.40 -2.19
C GLU A 443 18.36 22.44 -1.32
N VAL A 444 17.64 21.50 -1.94
CA VAL A 444 16.87 20.48 -1.22
C VAL A 444 17.79 19.62 -0.35
N TRP A 445 18.94 19.19 -0.89
CA TRP A 445 19.93 18.42 -0.15
C TRP A 445 20.52 19.20 1.03
N ARG A 446 20.90 20.48 0.82
CA ARG A 446 21.38 21.35 1.90
C ARG A 446 20.33 21.53 3.00
N THR A 447 19.06 21.67 2.62
CA THR A 447 17.94 21.77 3.57
C THR A 447 17.74 20.49 4.36
N ALA A 448 17.81 19.33 3.69
CA ALA A 448 17.74 18.02 4.35
C ALA A 448 18.88 17.83 5.37
N ARG A 449 20.10 18.28 5.03
CA ARG A 449 21.26 18.24 5.94
C ARG A 449 21.11 19.13 7.16
N ARG A 450 20.55 20.34 7.01
CA ARG A 450 20.28 21.24 8.15
C ARG A 450 19.29 20.63 9.15
N GLY A 451 18.35 19.83 8.66
CA GLY A 451 17.38 19.15 9.52
C GLY A 451 16.13 19.97 9.82
N GLY A 452 15.45 19.63 10.92
CA GLY A 452 14.24 20.32 11.37
C GLY A 452 12.94 19.96 10.63
N THR A 453 13.00 19.11 9.61
CA THR A 453 11.81 18.67 8.85
C THR A 453 11.58 17.16 8.91
N PRO A 454 10.33 16.68 8.77
CA PRO A 454 10.04 15.26 8.63
C PRO A 454 10.76 14.62 7.44
N PHE A 455 10.90 15.35 6.33
CA PHE A 455 11.65 14.91 5.16
C PHE A 455 13.13 14.69 5.48
N ALA A 456 13.78 15.65 6.15
CA ALA A 456 15.18 15.53 6.55
C ALA A 456 15.46 14.30 7.42
N THR A 457 14.49 13.92 8.27
CA THR A 457 14.59 12.74 9.12
C THR A 457 14.54 11.45 8.30
N ARG A 458 13.59 11.33 7.37
CA ARG A 458 13.49 10.18 6.45
C ARG A 458 14.72 10.05 5.56
N TRP A 459 15.15 11.17 4.98
CA TRP A 459 16.36 11.22 4.14
C TRP A 459 17.60 10.74 4.90
N ARG A 460 17.81 11.19 6.16
CA ARG A 460 18.93 10.73 6.99
C ARG A 460 18.87 9.24 7.31
N GLN A 461 17.69 8.72 7.65
CA GLN A 461 17.50 7.29 7.92
C GLN A 461 17.83 6.45 6.67
N GLU A 462 17.33 6.87 5.51
CA GLU A 462 17.59 6.19 4.25
C GLU A 462 19.05 6.29 3.83
N SER A 463 19.68 7.46 3.97
CA SER A 463 21.11 7.64 3.73
C SER A 463 21.93 6.68 4.60
N HIS A 464 21.70 6.62 5.91
CA HIS A 464 22.41 5.70 6.81
C HIS A 464 22.21 4.23 6.41
N ARG A 465 21.00 3.84 6.00
CA ARG A 465 20.72 2.48 5.51
C ARG A 465 21.53 2.16 4.25
N LEU A 466 21.58 3.08 3.30
CA LEU A 466 22.30 2.91 2.03
C LEU A 466 23.82 2.85 2.24
N HIS A 467 24.37 3.70 3.11
CA HIS A 467 25.77 3.63 3.54
C HIS A 467 26.11 2.22 4.07
N ARG A 468 25.30 1.69 4.99
CA ARG A 468 25.49 0.34 5.54
C ARG A 468 25.44 -0.75 4.47
N THR A 469 24.54 -0.61 3.49
CA THR A 469 24.38 -1.55 2.39
C THR A 469 25.64 -1.59 1.50
N THR A 470 26.23 -0.42 1.24
CA THR A 470 27.49 -0.34 0.47
C THR A 470 28.69 -0.92 1.23
N THR A 471 28.75 -0.75 2.56
CA THR A 471 29.86 -1.28 3.37
C THR A 471 29.77 -2.79 3.61
N GLN A 472 28.56 -3.35 3.67
CA GLN A 472 28.38 -4.81 3.82
C GLN A 472 28.70 -5.58 2.53
N THR A 473 28.52 -4.94 1.37
CA THR A 473 28.85 -5.56 0.07
C THR A 473 30.32 -5.41 -0.33
N SER A 474 31.15 -4.72 0.47
CA SER A 474 32.60 -4.58 0.25
C SER A 474 33.47 -5.56 1.04
N THR A 475 32.89 -6.35 1.94
CA THR A 475 33.58 -7.48 2.59
C THR A 475 33.31 -8.76 1.79
N PRO A 476 34.30 -9.33 1.09
CA PRO A 476 34.15 -10.66 0.52
C PRO A 476 34.03 -11.68 1.66
N HIS A 477 33.01 -12.53 1.59
CA HIS A 477 32.95 -13.76 2.37
C HIS A 477 33.85 -14.83 1.74
#